data_AF-A0A4Y7PQS2-F1
#
_entry.id   AF-A0A4Y7PQS2-F1
#
_cell.length_a   1.000
_cell.length_b   1.000
_cell.length_c   1.000
_cell.angle_alpha   90.00
_cell.angle_beta   90.00
_cell.angle_gamma   90.00
#
_symmetry.space_group_name_H-M   'P 1'
#
loop_
_entity.id
_entity.type
_entity.pdbx_description
1 polymer ?
#
loop_
_entity_poly.entity_id
_entity_poly.type
_entity_poly.pdbx_seq_one_letter_code
_entity_poly.pdbx_strand_id
1 'polypeptide(L)'
;CSHCSYQHLPSEDAVRRHVRQSNNHPACPVCYRNFCNHCSLYFASEMALENHFRDSRAHPRCAECKVGFLGVPEFKDHVAILHTYQAQCELCRRKFKDALTLQQHYVQSPNHPVCVTCTIGF
;
A
#
# COMPACT_ATOMS: atom_id res chain seq x y z
N CYS A 1 -7.42 -1.59 21.27
CA CYS A 1 -7.15 -1.95 19.86
C CYS A 1 -8.18 -1.24 18.99
N SER A 2 -7.74 -0.52 17.95
CA SER A 2 -8.60 0.20 16.98
C SER A 2 -9.54 -0.74 16.20
N HIS A 3 -9.20 -2.03 16.11
CA HIS A 3 -10.02 -3.06 15.45
C HIS A 3 -11.01 -3.78 16.39
N CYS A 4 -11.00 -3.48 17.69
CA CYS A 4 -11.86 -4.14 18.68
C CYS A 4 -12.50 -3.15 19.68
N SER A 5 -12.72 -1.90 19.24
CA SER A 5 -13.37 -0.83 20.03
C SER A 5 -12.84 -0.70 21.46
N TYR A 6 -11.54 -0.92 21.66
CA TYR A 6 -10.87 -0.88 22.97
C TYR A 6 -11.50 -1.77 24.06
N GLN A 7 -11.94 -2.99 23.73
CA GLN A 7 -12.26 -3.99 24.76
C GLN A 7 -11.05 -4.18 25.70
N HIS A 8 -11.28 -3.90 26.98
CA HIS A 8 -10.29 -4.08 28.03
C HIS A 8 -10.16 -5.58 28.34
N LEU A 9 -9.05 -6.19 27.91
CA LEU A 9 -8.73 -7.57 28.23
C LEU A 9 -7.99 -7.59 29.57
N PRO A 10 -8.53 -8.24 30.61
CA PRO A 10 -8.08 -8.04 32.00
C PRO A 10 -6.78 -8.76 32.35
N SER A 11 -6.23 -9.60 31.45
CA SER A 11 -4.99 -10.35 31.72
C SER A 11 -4.24 -10.71 30.44
N GLU A 12 -2.94 -10.97 30.59
CA GLU A 12 -2.07 -11.39 29.48
C GLU A 12 -2.55 -12.71 28.85
N ASP A 13 -3.05 -13.66 29.64
CA ASP A 13 -3.66 -14.91 29.15
C ASP A 13 -4.96 -14.68 28.37
N ALA A 14 -5.76 -13.69 28.78
CA ALA A 14 -6.94 -13.30 28.02
C ALA A 14 -6.55 -12.71 26.67
N VAL A 15 -5.49 -11.91 26.61
CA VAL A 15 -4.94 -11.38 25.35
C VAL A 15 -4.40 -12.52 24.47
N ARG A 16 -3.65 -13.48 25.05
CA ARG A 16 -3.12 -14.64 24.31
C ARG A 16 -4.20 -15.55 23.74
N ARG A 17 -5.33 -15.73 24.44
CA ARG A 17 -6.50 -16.46 23.89
C ARG A 17 -7.22 -15.65 22.83
N HIS A 18 -7.44 -14.36 23.09
CA HIS A 18 -8.08 -13.46 22.14
C HIS A 18 -7.33 -13.44 20.80
N VAL A 19 -6.01 -13.24 20.80
CA VAL A 19 -5.20 -13.21 19.57
C VAL A 19 -5.24 -14.56 18.84
N ARG A 20 -5.28 -15.69 19.56
CA ARG A 20 -5.42 -17.02 18.94
C ARG A 20 -6.76 -17.25 18.25
N GLN A 21 -7.80 -16.57 18.70
CA GLN A 21 -9.17 -16.71 18.18
C GLN A 21 -9.58 -15.56 17.26
N SER A 22 -8.80 -14.47 17.26
CA SER A 22 -9.10 -13.25 16.52
C SER A 22 -8.38 -13.24 15.19
N ASN A 23 -9.16 -13.33 14.13
CA ASN A 23 -8.69 -13.33 12.75
C ASN A 23 -8.36 -11.92 12.24
N ASN A 24 -8.20 -10.89 13.09
CA ASN A 24 -8.09 -9.49 12.65
C ASN A 24 -6.74 -8.81 12.99
N HIS A 25 -5.68 -9.58 13.30
CA HIS A 25 -4.36 -9.03 13.63
C HIS A 25 -3.28 -9.52 12.65
N PRO A 26 -2.73 -8.65 11.77
CA PRO A 26 -1.58 -9.00 10.92
C PRO A 26 -0.23 -9.05 11.68
N ALA A 27 -0.15 -8.36 12.82
CA ALA A 27 0.98 -8.44 13.75
C ALA A 27 0.48 -8.45 15.19
N CYS A 28 1.02 -9.33 16.03
CA CYS A 28 0.69 -9.36 17.45
C CYS A 28 1.64 -8.43 18.23
N PRO A 29 1.16 -7.33 18.86
CA PRO A 29 2.02 -6.42 19.61
C PRO A 29 2.58 -7.02 20.92
N VAL A 30 2.02 -8.16 21.38
CA VAL A 30 2.49 -8.84 22.61
C VAL A 30 3.66 -9.78 22.34
N CYS A 31 3.73 -10.40 21.16
CA CYS A 31 4.80 -11.36 20.82
C CYS A 31 5.56 -11.03 19.53
N TYR A 32 5.29 -9.87 18.91
CA TYR A 32 5.88 -9.38 17.66
C TYR A 32 5.87 -10.41 16.51
N ARG A 33 4.91 -11.35 16.53
CA ARG A 33 4.83 -12.39 15.51
C ARG A 33 4.10 -11.88 14.28
N ASN A 34 4.76 -12.05 13.13
CA ASN A 34 4.28 -11.72 11.80
C ASN A 34 3.36 -12.87 11.33
N PHE A 35 2.05 -12.62 11.29
CA PHE A 35 1.04 -13.65 11.04
C PHE A 35 0.04 -13.18 9.99
N CYS A 36 -0.20 -14.03 8.99
CA CYS A 36 -1.27 -13.82 8.04
C CYS A 36 -2.52 -14.57 8.51
N ASN A 37 -3.54 -13.82 8.94
CA ASN A 37 -4.86 -14.33 9.30
C ASN A 37 -5.58 -15.06 8.14
N HIS A 38 -5.54 -14.52 6.92
CA HIS A 38 -6.22 -15.07 5.75
C HIS A 38 -5.67 -16.43 5.32
N CYS A 39 -4.35 -16.61 5.45
CA CYS A 39 -3.68 -17.87 5.12
C CYS A 39 -3.40 -18.75 6.34
N SER A 40 -3.62 -18.23 7.55
CA SER A 40 -3.24 -18.88 8.81
C SER A 40 -1.76 -19.30 8.86
N LEU A 41 -0.87 -18.45 8.32
CA LEU A 41 0.58 -18.72 8.22
C LEU A 41 1.38 -17.78 9.12
N TYR A 42 2.45 -18.32 9.71
CA TYR A 42 3.44 -17.57 10.46
C TYR A 42 4.70 -17.32 9.64
N PHE A 43 5.30 -16.15 9.84
CA PHE A 43 6.51 -15.73 9.15
C PHE A 43 7.60 -15.38 10.15
N ALA A 44 8.85 -15.71 9.78
CA ALA A 44 10.02 -15.49 10.62
C ALA A 44 10.36 -14.00 10.82
N SER A 45 9.87 -13.12 9.94
CA SER A 45 10.11 -11.68 9.98
C SER A 45 8.98 -10.91 9.29
N GLU A 46 8.94 -9.60 9.50
CA GLU A 46 8.02 -8.68 8.84
C GLU A 46 8.25 -8.70 7.33
N MET A 47 9.50 -8.62 6.89
CA MET A 47 9.86 -8.73 5.48
C MET A 47 9.39 -10.05 4.84
N ALA A 48 9.40 -11.17 5.59
CA ALA A 48 8.87 -12.43 5.09
C ALA A 48 7.34 -12.39 4.92
N LEU A 49 6.61 -11.69 5.80
CA LEU A 49 5.17 -11.46 5.68
C LEU A 49 4.83 -10.50 4.53
N GLU A 50 5.60 -9.43 4.35
CA GLU A 50 5.44 -8.51 3.21
C GLU A 50 5.69 -9.21 1.88
N ASN A 51 6.75 -10.03 1.80
CA ASN A 51 7.02 -10.87 0.64
C ASN A 51 5.86 -11.81 0.37
N HIS A 52 5.26 -12.42 1.41
CA HIS A 52 4.07 -13.24 1.28
C HIS A 52 2.88 -12.46 0.70
N PHE A 53 2.58 -11.25 1.18
CA PHE A 53 1.51 -10.44 0.61
C PHE A 53 1.75 -10.08 -0.86
N ARG A 54 3.01 -9.89 -1.25
CA ARG A 54 3.38 -9.54 -2.62
C ARG A 54 3.30 -10.74 -3.58
N ASP A 55 3.72 -11.90 -3.13
CA ASP A 55 3.99 -13.05 -4.02
C ASP A 55 2.86 -14.09 -3.99
N SER A 56 2.02 -14.09 -2.95
CA SER A 56 0.88 -14.99 -2.83
C SER A 56 -0.30 -14.57 -3.72
N ARG A 57 -0.94 -15.55 -4.37
CA ARG A 57 -2.21 -15.35 -5.11
C ARG A 57 -3.41 -15.12 -4.20
N ALA A 58 -3.28 -15.39 -2.90
CA ALA A 58 -4.34 -15.18 -1.92
C ALA A 58 -4.50 -13.70 -1.52
N HIS A 59 -3.56 -12.84 -1.90
CA HIS A 59 -3.50 -11.45 -1.48
C HIS A 59 -3.49 -10.51 -2.69
N PRO A 60 -4.16 -9.34 -2.60
CA PRO A 60 -4.09 -8.34 -3.63
C PRO A 60 -2.70 -7.70 -3.67
N ARG A 61 -2.23 -7.46 -4.90
CA ARG A 61 -0.95 -6.82 -5.18
C ARG A 61 -1.18 -5.70 -6.18
N CYS A 62 -0.57 -4.54 -5.93
CA CYS A 62 -0.58 -3.46 -6.89
C CYS A 62 0.23 -3.83 -8.13
N ALA A 63 -0.41 -3.80 -9.30
CA ALA A 63 0.25 -4.09 -10.56
C ALA A 63 1.28 -3.01 -10.94
N GLU A 64 1.08 -1.76 -10.50
CA GLU A 64 1.92 -0.62 -10.84
C GLU A 64 3.21 -0.57 -9.99
N CYS A 65 3.10 -0.63 -8.66
CA CYS A 65 4.25 -0.52 -7.74
C CYS A 65 4.68 -1.84 -7.08
N LYS A 66 3.98 -2.95 -7.37
CA LYS A 66 4.28 -4.29 -6.88
C LYS A 66 4.17 -4.49 -5.37
N VAL A 67 3.62 -3.55 -4.60
CA VAL A 67 3.33 -3.73 -3.17
C VAL A 67 2.19 -4.74 -2.98
N GLY A 68 2.32 -5.63 -1.99
CA GLY A 68 1.29 -6.59 -1.60
C GLY A 68 0.53 -6.13 -0.36
N PHE A 69 -0.73 -6.53 -0.23
CA PHE A 69 -1.61 -6.08 0.85
C PHE A 69 -2.29 -7.26 1.55
N LEU A 70 -2.68 -7.04 2.81
CA LEU A 70 -3.43 -8.03 3.58
C LEU A 70 -4.76 -8.35 2.90
N GLY A 71 -5.50 -7.33 2.48
CA GLY A 71 -6.83 -7.46 1.91
C GLY A 71 -7.15 -6.39 0.88
N VAL A 72 -8.35 -6.51 0.33
CA VAL A 72 -8.90 -5.59 -0.67
C VAL A 72 -9.08 -4.15 -0.14
N PRO A 73 -9.50 -3.92 1.13
CA PRO A 73 -9.64 -2.56 1.66
C PRO A 73 -8.31 -1.79 1.62
N GLU A 74 -7.23 -2.36 2.15
CA GLU A 74 -5.91 -1.71 2.19
C GLU A 74 -5.36 -1.48 0.78
N PHE A 75 -5.60 -2.43 -0.13
CA PHE A 75 -5.26 -2.26 -1.55
C PHE A 75 -6.04 -1.11 -2.20
N LYS A 76 -7.34 -0.98 -1.95
CA LYS A 76 -8.17 0.11 -2.50
C LYS A 76 -7.71 1.47 -1.99
N ASP A 77 -7.43 1.59 -0.70
CA ASP A 77 -6.94 2.83 -0.11
C ASP A 77 -5.58 3.22 -0.71
N HIS A 78 -4.68 2.26 -0.85
CA HIS A 78 -3.40 2.46 -1.52
C HIS A 78 -3.55 3.02 -2.94
N VAL A 79 -4.42 2.41 -3.77
CA VAL A 79 -4.67 2.89 -5.14
C VAL A 79 -5.29 4.28 -5.14
N ALA A 80 -6.26 4.53 -4.26
CA ALA A 80 -6.94 5.83 -4.18
C ALA A 80 -5.99 6.96 -3.75
N ILE A 81 -4.99 6.67 -2.91
CA ILE A 81 -4.06 7.68 -2.40
C ILE A 81 -2.86 7.87 -3.35
N LEU A 82 -2.25 6.79 -3.83
CA LEU A 82 -0.97 6.84 -4.54
C LEU A 82 -1.08 6.70 -6.06
N HIS A 83 -2.19 6.12 -6.55
CA HIS A 83 -2.40 5.85 -7.97
C HIS A 83 -3.61 6.61 -8.54
N THR A 84 -3.99 7.72 -7.89
CA THR A 84 -4.94 8.68 -8.45
C THR A 84 -4.20 9.64 -9.37
N TYR A 85 -4.47 9.51 -10.66
CA TYR A 85 -3.88 10.33 -11.70
C TYR A 85 -4.94 11.17 -12.37
N GLN A 86 -4.74 12.48 -12.42
CA GLN A 86 -5.65 13.42 -13.07
C GLN A 86 -5.11 13.93 -14.41
N ALA A 87 -3.84 13.64 -14.71
CA ALA A 87 -3.18 14.10 -15.92
C ALA A 87 -2.28 13.01 -16.51
N GLN A 88 -2.12 13.01 -17.82
CA GLN A 88 -1.26 12.09 -18.55
C GLN A 88 -0.52 12.85 -19.64
N CYS A 89 0.77 12.54 -19.83
CA CYS A 89 1.52 13.05 -20.97
C CYS A 89 1.11 12.28 -22.23
N GLU A 90 0.68 12.99 -23.28
CA GLU A 90 0.25 12.35 -24.53
C GLU A 90 1.42 11.75 -25.33
N LEU A 91 2.63 12.30 -25.16
CA LEU A 91 3.83 11.87 -25.90
C LEU A 91 4.46 10.60 -25.33
N CYS A 92 4.59 10.49 -24.00
CA CYS A 92 5.24 9.35 -23.34
C CYS A 92 4.31 8.49 -22.48
N ARG A 93 3.01 8.81 -22.44
CA ARG A 93 1.96 8.11 -21.68
C ARG A 93 2.18 8.06 -20.16
N ARG A 94 3.15 8.78 -19.62
CA ARG A 94 3.41 8.86 -18.17
C ARG A 94 2.25 9.58 -17.47
N LYS A 95 1.82 9.03 -16.33
CA LYS A 95 0.70 9.55 -15.54
C LYS A 95 1.20 10.45 -14.41
N PHE A 96 0.41 11.46 -14.07
CA PHE A 96 0.71 12.47 -13.08
C PHE A 96 -0.50 12.73 -12.18
N LYS A 97 -0.22 13.13 -10.94
CA LYS A 97 -1.28 13.36 -9.94
C LYS A 97 -2.18 14.54 -10.31
N ASP A 98 -1.63 15.54 -11.00
CA ASP A 98 -2.33 16.78 -11.37
C ASP A 98 -1.68 17.43 -12.60
N ALA A 99 -2.33 18.47 -13.13
CA ALA A 99 -1.83 19.22 -14.29
C ALA A 99 -0.51 19.95 -14.00
N LEU A 100 -0.28 20.38 -12.76
CA LEU A 100 0.94 21.09 -12.35
C LEU A 100 2.17 20.17 -12.47
N THR A 101 2.06 18.94 -11.97
CA THR A 101 3.13 17.94 -12.06
C THR A 101 3.37 17.47 -13.49
N LEU A 102 2.33 17.41 -14.34
CA LEU A 102 2.49 17.17 -15.78
C LEU A 102 3.26 18.32 -16.46
N GLN A 103 2.93 19.58 -16.16
CA GLN A 103 3.64 20.74 -16.72
C GLN A 103 5.11 20.77 -16.27
N GLN A 104 5.39 20.48 -15.00
CA GLN A 104 6.77 20.32 -14.51
C GLN A 104 7.52 19.22 -15.25
N HIS A 105 6.87 18.08 -15.54
CA HIS A 105 7.47 17.02 -16.36
C HIS A 105 7.84 17.52 -17.76
N TYR A 106 6.95 18.25 -18.44
CA TYR A 106 7.25 18.75 -19.77
C TYR A 106 8.43 19.71 -19.79
N VAL A 107 8.54 20.58 -18.77
CA VAL A 107 9.65 21.55 -18.69
C VAL A 107 10.98 20.89 -18.32
N GLN A 108 10.96 19.88 -17.46
CA GLN A 108 12.18 19.23 -16.96
C GLN A 108 12.66 18.09 -17.85
N SER A 109 11.80 17.52 -18.69
CA SER A 109 12.15 16.38 -19.51
C SER A 109 12.87 16.80 -20.78
N PRO A 110 14.10 16.32 -21.04
CA PRO A 110 14.83 16.64 -22.26
C PRO A 110 14.17 16.06 -23.52
N ASN A 111 13.22 15.14 -23.35
CA ASN A 111 12.50 14.49 -24.44
C ASN A 111 11.21 15.22 -24.83
N HIS A 112 10.93 16.37 -24.20
CA HIS A 112 9.72 17.15 -24.47
C HIS A 112 10.10 18.58 -24.85
N PRO A 113 9.49 19.13 -25.92
CA PRO A 113 9.73 20.50 -26.33
C PRO A 113 9.20 21.49 -25.29
N VAL A 114 9.97 22.56 -25.08
CA VAL A 114 9.61 23.68 -24.21
C VAL A 114 9.66 24.96 -25.03
N CYS A 115 8.58 25.74 -24.98
CA CYS A 115 8.62 27.10 -25.51
C CYS A 115 9.50 27.95 -24.60
N VAL A 116 10.69 28.32 -25.06
CA VAL A 116 11.64 29.14 -24.28
C VAL A 116 11.12 30.55 -23.97
N THR A 117 10.19 31.06 -24.78
CA THR A 117 9.59 32.38 -24.59
C THR A 117 8.51 32.37 -23.51
N CYS A 118 7.66 31.33 -23.49
CA CYS A 118 6.53 31.23 -22.57
C CYS A 118 6.81 30.33 -21.36
N THR A 119 7.92 29.59 -21.36
CA THR A 119 8.30 28.57 -20.37
C THR A 119 7.26 27.44 -20.19
N ILE A 120 6.45 27.20 -21.23
CA ILE A 120 5.44 26.13 -21.26
C ILE A 120 6.03 24.94 -22.01
N GLY A 121 5.97 23.76 -21.39
CA GLY A 121 6.33 22.50 -22.04
C GLY A 121 5.10 21.75 -22.56
N PHE A 122 5.26 21.00 -23.65
CA PHE A 122 4.19 20.28 -24.34
C PHE A 122 4.63 18.92 -24.92
#